data_AF-A0A0Q7J3B2-F1
#
_entry.id   AF-A0A0Q7J3B2-F1
#
_cell.length_a   1.000
_cell.length_b   1.000
_cell.length_c   1.000
_cell.angle_alpha   90.00
_cell.angle_beta   90.00
_cell.angle_gamma   90.00
#
_symmetry.space_group_name_H-M   'P 1'
#
loop_
_entity.id
_entity.type
_entity.pdbx_description
1 polymer ?
#
loop_
_entity_poly.entity_id
_entity_poly.type
_entity_poly.pdbx_seq_one_letter_code
_entity_poly.pdbx_strand_id
1 'polypeptide(L)'
;MRYQFCQYVTIVDMNEEILSEVLFEHGEFESNALTIGSSVVIYQLGLKQFDVVYDKREGKTARNKVVDIELDLIKKPSITRVFLEPVRLIVGQHDIGEVE
;
A
#
# COMPACT_ATOMS: atom_id res chain seq x y z
N MET A 1 -13.03 10.73 -10.46
CA MET A 1 -13.20 9.27 -10.68
C MET A 1 -12.91 8.57 -9.37
N ARG A 2 -13.51 7.41 -9.14
CA ARG A 2 -13.28 6.62 -7.93
C ARG A 2 -12.24 5.55 -8.21
N TYR A 3 -11.18 5.53 -7.42
CA TYR A 3 -10.05 4.62 -7.58
C TYR A 3 -9.83 3.82 -6.30
N GLN A 4 -9.62 2.51 -6.44
CA GLN A 4 -9.13 1.66 -5.36
C GLN A 4 -7.60 1.68 -5.41
N PHE A 5 -6.95 2.17 -4.36
CA PHE A 5 -5.49 2.20 -4.29
C PHE A 5 -4.97 0.92 -3.64
N CYS A 6 -3.98 0.30 -4.27
CA CYS A 6 -3.36 -0.93 -3.80
C CYS A 6 -1.84 -0.82 -3.83
N GLN A 7 -1.18 -1.55 -2.94
CA GLN A 7 0.28 -1.65 -2.90
C GLN A 7 0.68 -3.09 -2.59
N TYR A 8 1.60 -3.64 -3.38
CA TYR A 8 2.21 -4.93 -3.06
C TYR A 8 3.19 -4.74 -1.90
N VAL A 9 3.03 -5.57 -0.87
CA VAL A 9 3.85 -5.53 0.34
C VAL A 9 4.51 -6.87 0.57
N THR A 10 5.84 -6.89 0.54
CA THR A 10 6.63 -8.07 0.87
C THR A 10 7.07 -7.98 2.32
N ILE A 11 6.62 -8.91 3.15
CA ILE A 11 7.03 -9.03 4.55
C ILE A 11 8.22 -9.98 4.60
N VAL A 12 9.32 -9.52 5.20
CA VAL A 12 10.55 -10.30 5.34
C VAL A 12 11.02 -10.34 6.80
N ASP A 13 11.84 -11.32 7.12
CA ASP A 13 12.58 -11.36 8.39
C ASP A 13 13.85 -10.50 8.34
N MET A 14 14.62 -10.50 9.44
CA MET A 14 15.89 -9.78 9.55
C MET A 14 17.02 -10.36 8.68
N ASN A 15 16.87 -11.59 8.17
CA ASN A 15 17.82 -12.27 7.29
C ASN A 15 17.42 -12.18 5.81
N GLU A 16 16.44 -11.35 5.49
CA GLU A 16 15.91 -11.16 4.15
C GLU A 16 15.05 -12.30 3.59
N GLU A 17 14.68 -13.27 4.42
CA GLU A 17 13.79 -14.35 4.03
C GLU A 17 12.35 -13.84 3.87
N ILE A 18 11.71 -14.18 2.75
CA ILE A 18 10.31 -13.80 2.50
C ILE A 18 9.40 -14.63 3.39
N LEU A 19 8.65 -13.95 4.25
CA LEU A 19 7.65 -14.56 5.12
C LEU A 19 6.28 -14.55 4.46
N SER A 20 5.92 -13.47 3.78
CA SER A 20 4.62 -13.31 3.13
C SER A 20 4.65 -12.21 2.08
N GLU A 21 3.74 -12.31 1.10
CA GLU A 21 3.45 -11.25 0.14
C GLU A 21 1.95 -10.97 0.18
N VAL A 22 1.59 -9.72 0.39
CA VAL A 22 0.18 -9.30 0.51
C VAL A 22 -0.11 -8.11 -0.39
N LEU A 23 -1.33 -8.08 -0.92
CA LEU A 23 -1.85 -6.89 -1.58
C LEU A 23 -2.55 -6.03 -0.53
N PHE A 24 -1.90 -4.93 -0.13
CA PHE A 24 -2.50 -3.99 0.81
C PHE A 24 -3.45 -3.04 0.08
N GLU A 25 -4.69 -2.99 0.52
CA GLU A 25 -5.72 -2.10 -0.02
C GLU A 25 -5.80 -0.83 0.82
N HIS A 26 -5.35 0.30 0.25
CA HIS A 26 -5.40 1.60 0.93
C HIS A 26 -6.83 2.14 1.07
N GLY A 27 -7.73 1.69 0.20
CA GLY A 27 -9.13 2.08 0.14
C GLY A 27 -9.51 2.77 -1.18
N GLU A 28 -10.78 3.15 -1.27
CA GLU A 28 -11.33 3.90 -2.39
C GLU A 28 -11.26 5.41 -2.14
N PHE A 29 -10.74 6.17 -3.11
CA PHE A 29 -10.68 7.62 -3.05
C PHE A 29 -11.20 8.24 -4.33
N GLU A 30 -11.86 9.39 -4.20
CA GLU A 30 -12.20 10.23 -5.34
C GLU A 30 -11.02 11.14 -5.69
N SER A 31 -10.61 11.09 -6.96
CA SER A 31 -9.51 11.93 -7.46
C SER A 31 -9.73 12.35 -8.92
N ASN A 32 -8.91 13.31 -9.35
CA ASN A 32 -8.74 13.66 -10.76
C ASN A 32 -8.14 12.49 -11.54
N ALA A 33 -8.06 12.62 -12.87
CA ALA A 33 -7.43 11.61 -13.72
C ALA A 33 -5.98 11.37 -13.28
N LEU A 34 -5.66 10.12 -12.94
CA LEU A 34 -4.33 9.66 -12.57
C LEU A 34 -3.57 9.17 -13.80
N THR A 35 -2.25 9.28 -13.75
CA THR A 35 -1.34 8.78 -14.78
C THR A 35 -0.24 7.94 -14.13
N ILE A 36 0.23 6.91 -14.84
CA ILE A 36 1.43 6.17 -14.43
C ILE A 36 2.59 7.16 -14.37
N GLY A 37 3.37 7.10 -13.29
CA GLY A 37 4.46 8.03 -13.01
C GLY A 37 4.08 9.22 -12.12
N SER A 38 2.78 9.48 -11.91
CA SER A 38 2.34 10.39 -10.86
C SER A 38 2.70 9.85 -9.48
N SER A 39 2.53 10.66 -8.43
CA SER A 39 2.80 10.23 -7.07
C SER A 39 1.71 10.66 -6.13
N VAL A 40 1.45 9.81 -5.14
CA VAL A 40 0.50 10.04 -4.06
C VAL A 40 1.23 10.08 -2.73
N VAL A 41 0.61 10.72 -1.74
CA VAL A 41 1.13 10.77 -0.37
C VAL A 41 0.15 9.99 0.51
N ILE A 42 0.69 9.04 1.27
CA ILE A 42 -0.05 8.20 2.20
C ILE A 42 0.72 8.11 3.52
N TYR A 43 0.10 7.57 4.58
CA TYR A 43 0.86 7.13 5.75
C TYR A 43 1.80 5.99 5.36
N GLN A 44 2.97 5.94 6.00
CA GLN A 44 3.87 4.80 5.86
C GLN A 44 3.17 3.52 6.29
N LEU A 45 3.50 2.41 5.65
CA LEU A 45 3.05 1.10 6.09
C LEU A 45 4.00 0.58 7.17
N GLY A 46 3.44 -0.10 8.14
CA GLY A 46 4.14 -0.78 9.21
C GLY A 46 3.51 -2.15 9.47
N LEU A 47 4.06 -2.86 10.46
CA LEU A 47 3.61 -4.18 10.85
C LEU A 47 3.01 -4.13 12.25
N LYS A 48 1.84 -4.74 12.40
CA LYS A 48 1.29 -5.14 13.70
C LYS A 48 1.24 -6.65 13.72
N GLN A 49 2.18 -7.27 14.42
CA GLN A 49 2.46 -8.70 14.31
C GLN A 49 2.85 -9.05 12.85
N PHE A 50 1.95 -9.67 12.09
CA PHE A 50 2.16 -9.98 10.66
C PHE A 50 1.18 -9.24 9.75
N ASP A 51 0.32 -8.38 10.31
CA ASP A 51 -0.64 -7.60 9.55
C ASP A 51 -0.01 -6.27 9.13
N VAL A 52 -0.17 -5.95 7.85
CA VAL A 52 0.22 -4.66 7.30
C VAL A 52 -0.80 -3.62 7.71
N VAL A 53 -0.32 -2.53 8.30
CA VAL A 53 -1.14 -1.45 8.85
C VAL A 53 -0.52 -0.09 8.54
N TYR A 54 -1.29 0.98 8.71
CA TYR A 54 -0.74 2.33 8.63
C TYR A 54 0.04 2.69 9.90
N ASP A 55 1.27 3.17 9.74
CA ASP A 55 2.02 3.86 10.78
C ASP A 55 1.56 5.33 10.84
N LYS A 56 0.65 5.62 11.77
CA LYS A 56 0.06 6.96 11.96
C LYS A 56 0.86 7.84 12.93
N ARG A 57 2.06 7.43 13.35
CA ARG A 57 2.92 8.27 14.22
C ARG A 57 3.28 9.56 13.48
N GLU A 58 3.52 10.64 14.24
CA GLU A 58 3.75 11.97 13.64
C GLU A 58 4.91 11.96 12.63
N GLY A 59 4.69 12.54 11.46
CA GLY A 59 5.68 12.62 10.38
C GLY A 59 5.84 11.35 9.52
N LYS A 60 5.14 10.24 9.83
CA LYS A 60 5.22 8.97 9.08
C LYS A 60 4.38 8.98 7.81
N THR A 61 4.72 9.89 6.89
CA THR A 61 4.14 9.92 5.54
C THR A 61 5.15 9.40 4.51
N ALA A 62 4.65 8.80 3.43
CA ALA A 62 5.45 8.35 2.31
C ALA A 62 4.84 8.83 1.00
N ARG A 63 5.72 9.31 0.12
CA ARG A 63 5.39 9.58 -1.28
C ARG A 63 5.62 8.29 -2.07
N ASN A 64 4.58 7.80 -2.74
CA ASN A 64 4.64 6.59 -3.53
C ASN A 64 4.29 6.89 -4.99
N LYS A 65 5.06 6.34 -5.92
CA LYS A 65 4.81 6.43 -7.36
C LYS A 65 3.67 5.50 -7.76
N VAL A 66 2.77 5.97 -8.61
CA VAL A 66 1.81 5.12 -9.33
C VAL A 66 2.56 4.39 -10.43
N VAL A 67 2.61 3.07 -10.37
CA VAL A 67 3.35 2.23 -11.32
C VAL A 67 2.44 1.53 -12.33
N ASP A 68 1.18 1.29 -11.96
CA ASP A 68 0.21 0.64 -12.84
C ASP A 68 -1.24 1.07 -12.54
N ILE A 69 -2.12 0.93 -13.53
CA ILE A 69 -3.55 1.18 -13.41
C ILE A 69 -4.32 0.06 -14.11
N GLU A 70 -5.11 -0.68 -13.34
CA GLU A 70 -5.93 -1.80 -13.82
C GLU A 70 -7.41 -1.39 -13.88
N LEU A 71 -8.08 -1.73 -14.98
CA LEU A 71 -9.52 -1.59 -15.12
C LEU A 71 -10.16 -2.98 -15.11
N ASP A 72 -10.97 -3.28 -14.09
CA ASP A 72 -11.77 -4.51 -14.06
C ASP A 72 -12.94 -4.39 -15.04
N LEU A 73 -12.86 -5.12 -16.16
CA LEU A 73 -13.90 -5.19 -17.19
C LEU A 73 -14.88 -6.35 -16.99
N ILE A 74 -14.63 -7.23 -16.00
CA ILE A 74 -15.43 -8.41 -15.72
C ILE A 74 -16.57 -8.06 -14.76
N LYS A 75 -16.27 -7.30 -13.69
CA LYS A 75 -17.25 -6.90 -12.67
C LYS A 75 -17.90 -5.55 -13.01
N LYS A 76 -19.18 -5.40 -12.66
CA LYS A 76 -19.93 -4.14 -12.81
C LYS A 76 -20.50 -3.69 -11.46
N PRO A 77 -20.36 -2.40 -11.08
CA PRO A 77 -19.63 -1.35 -11.79
C PRO A 77 -18.12 -1.61 -11.85
N SER A 78 -17.45 -1.15 -12.91
CA SER A 78 -16.01 -1.35 -13.09
C SER A 78 -15.24 -0.54 -12.04
N ILE A 79 -14.43 -1.21 -11.24
CA ILE A 79 -13.52 -0.57 -10.28
C ILE A 79 -12.18 -0.37 -10.98
N THR A 80 -11.65 0.86 -10.93
CA THR A 80 -10.29 1.14 -11.41
C THR A 80 -9.34 1.02 -10.23
N ARG A 81 -8.41 0.06 -10.32
CA ARG A 81 -7.36 -0.14 -9.33
C ARG A 81 -6.10 0.61 -9.73
N VAL A 82 -5.47 1.24 -8.76
CA VAL A 82 -4.24 2.01 -8.94
C VAL A 82 -3.18 1.35 -8.08
N PHE A 83 -2.12 0.86 -8.72
CA PHE A 83 -1.02 0.21 -8.02
C PHE A 83 0.10 1.19 -7.75
N LEU A 84 0.48 1.27 -6.48
CA LEU A 84 1.64 2.00 -6.01
C LEU A 84 2.90 1.14 -6.11
N GLU A 85 4.06 1.78 -6.14
CA GLU A 85 5.34 1.08 -6.11
C GLU A 85 5.41 0.11 -4.92
N PRO A 86 5.91 -1.12 -5.13
CA PRO A 86 5.93 -2.13 -4.07
C PRO A 86 6.83 -1.69 -2.92
N VAL A 87 6.49 -2.16 -1.71
CA VAL A 87 7.27 -1.88 -0.50
C VAL A 87 7.62 -3.16 0.22
N ARG A 88 8.76 -3.14 0.90
CA ARG A 88 9.26 -4.24 1.71
C ARG A 88 9.23 -3.84 3.17
N LEU A 89 8.58 -4.65 4.01
CA LEU A 89 8.52 -4.46 5.46
C LEU A 89 9.31 -5.56 6.15
N ILE A 90 10.24 -5.16 7.02
CA ILE A 90 11.09 -6.06 7.78
C ILE A 90 10.52 -6.19 9.20
N VAL A 91 10.19 -7.42 9.60
CA VAL A 91 9.71 -7.75 10.95
C VAL A 91 10.75 -7.31 11.98
N GLY A 92 10.29 -6.67 13.07
CA GLY A 92 11.14 -6.10 14.12
C GLY A 92 11.64 -4.68 13.83
N GLN A 93 11.82 -4.28 12.56
CA GLN A 93 12.18 -2.90 12.20
C GLN A 93 10.95 -2.03 11.93
N HIS A 94 9.93 -2.61 11.28
CA HIS A 94 8.71 -1.90 10.88
C HIS A 94 7.55 -2.13 11.85
N ASP A 95 7.82 -2.77 12.99
CA ASP A 95 6.81 -3.06 14.00
C ASP A 95 6.33 -1.76 14.65
N ILE A 96 5.03 -1.53 14.64
CA ILE A 96 4.42 -0.31 15.21
C ILE A 96 3.89 -0.53 16.64
N GLY A 97 3.90 -1.76 17.16
CA GLY A 97 3.40 -2.11 18.50
C GLY A 97 1.87 -2.08 18.64
N GLU A 98 1.36 -2.08 19.87
CA GLU A 98 -0.07 -1.87 20.17
C GLU A 98 -0.42 -0.37 20.16
N VAL A 99 -0.28 0.29 19.03
CA VAL A 99 -0.76 1.66 18.89
C VAL A 99 -2.16 1.59 18.26
N GLU A 100 -3.14 2.18 18.96
CA GLU A 100 -4.54 2.36 18.55
C GLU A 100 -4.69 3.27 17.32
#